data_AF-A0A953BMQ7-F1
#
_entry.id   AF-A0A953BMQ7-F1
#
_cell.length_a   1.000
_cell.length_b   1.000
_cell.length_c   1.000
_cell.angle_alpha   90.00
_cell.angle_beta   90.00
_cell.angle_gamma   90.00
#
_symmetry.space_group_name_H-M   'P 1'
#
loop_
_entity.id
_entity.type
_entity.pdbx_description
1 polymer ?
#
loop_
_entity_poly.entity_id
_entity_poly.type
_entity_poly.pdbx_seq_one_letter_code
_entity_poly.pdbx_strand_id
1 'polypeptide(L)'
;MSQPTPQVRRTVPSLGRGGWLWLAVVAGTLAMVMSWVWASRGPTPPVQRPAAAGDIDKAVKSVPVAGPGVVASPGGGTTTMDPRMQGIGMYERPGGVLGLRAIKAAQAGDEEDARSIWREITESDVHLLDRLGAFCSLASSKRKDGHTERASDLLREALEVFRREVGGLSPENPLDRIAAREAWRCAHLLDMMDRSVGPLPAADLVLAHRELFSSAQVHEAHMVRAQEFGLRGRDADVIAEVEASRAVETSLERRTGMWVSAQTWYVGAMIRAGRAAEAADHMVGLWPEAKAVGREHVDTLGVRLVNALRAAHRHDEAIDATWDVIAALDGHLSQGTLSDFNRRGLEQTRRSLLNIISASGTHGRPVDALMAIRRLKALGIDDPLAMDSLDRAEELAIREIERRTNGG
;
A
#
# COMPACT_ATOMS: atom_id res chain seq x y z
N MET A 1 59.09 20.55 -33.22
CA MET A 1 58.00 21.42 -33.70
C MET A 1 56.70 20.78 -33.29
N SER A 2 56.14 21.23 -32.17
CA SER A 2 54.94 20.64 -31.55
C SER A 2 53.77 21.59 -31.79
N GLN A 3 52.72 21.12 -32.45
CA GLN A 3 51.50 21.92 -32.67
C GLN A 3 50.72 22.06 -31.35
N PRO A 4 50.17 23.24 -31.03
CA PRO A 4 49.35 23.41 -29.85
C PRO A 4 47.91 22.93 -30.10
N THR A 5 47.37 22.16 -29.16
CA THR A 5 45.96 21.75 -29.07
C THR A 5 45.03 22.95 -28.86
N PRO A 6 43.83 22.98 -29.48
CA PRO A 6 42.90 24.09 -29.35
C PRO A 6 42.21 24.07 -27.97
N GLN A 7 42.30 25.19 -27.24
CA GLN A 7 41.52 25.40 -26.02
C GLN A 7 40.05 25.63 -26.36
N VAL A 8 39.19 24.69 -25.96
CA VAL A 8 37.73 24.85 -25.98
C VAL A 8 37.34 25.79 -24.84
N ARG A 9 37.11 27.08 -25.14
CA ARG A 9 36.47 28.03 -24.22
C ARG A 9 35.01 27.62 -24.02
N ARG A 10 34.68 27.04 -22.87
CA ARG A 10 33.30 26.87 -22.40
C ARG A 10 32.74 28.25 -22.06
N THR A 11 31.88 28.79 -22.92
CA THR A 11 31.01 29.92 -22.59
C THR A 11 29.94 29.44 -21.63
N VAL A 12 30.00 29.92 -20.38
CA VAL A 12 28.91 29.74 -19.41
C VAL A 12 27.75 30.62 -19.87
N PRO A 13 26.55 30.08 -20.13
CA PRO A 13 25.42 30.89 -20.54
C PRO A 13 25.04 31.80 -19.37
N SER A 14 25.10 33.12 -19.60
CA SER A 14 24.59 34.11 -18.66
C SER A 14 23.09 33.91 -18.51
N LEU A 15 22.64 33.54 -17.32
CA LEU A 15 21.22 33.53 -16.95
C LEU A 15 20.67 34.95 -17.17
N GLY A 16 19.92 35.13 -18.26
CA GLY A 16 19.20 36.37 -18.54
C GLY A 16 18.26 36.71 -17.39
N ARG A 17 17.79 37.97 -17.33
CA ARG A 17 16.91 38.48 -16.26
C ARG A 17 15.68 37.59 -15.96
N GLY A 18 15.23 36.74 -16.89
CA GLY A 18 14.18 35.74 -16.66
C GLY A 18 14.56 34.53 -15.79
N GLY A 19 15.85 34.14 -15.75
CA GLY A 19 16.32 33.00 -14.94
C GLY A 19 16.27 33.26 -13.43
N TRP A 20 16.49 34.53 -13.03
CA TRP A 20 16.37 34.95 -11.63
C TRP A 20 14.93 34.97 -11.14
N LEU A 21 13.97 35.29 -12.02
CA LEU A 21 12.55 35.23 -11.71
C LEU A 21 12.11 33.78 -11.46
N TRP A 22 12.60 32.83 -12.27
CA TRP A 22 12.30 31.40 -12.12
C TRP A 22 12.87 30.83 -10.81
N LEU A 23 14.11 31.19 -10.47
CA LEU A 23 14.73 30.80 -9.19
C LEU A 23 13.97 31.35 -7.98
N ALA A 24 13.47 32.60 -8.05
CA ALA A 24 12.69 33.20 -6.98
C ALA A 24 11.32 32.52 -6.81
N VAL A 25 10.66 32.15 -7.92
CA VAL A 25 9.39 31.41 -7.87
C VAL A 25 9.58 30.01 -7.27
N VAL A 26 10.63 29.29 -7.67
CA VAL A 26 10.94 27.95 -7.11
C VAL A 26 11.26 28.04 -5.62
N ALA A 27 12.09 28.99 -5.21
CA ALA A 27 12.44 29.19 -3.80
C ALA A 27 11.21 29.58 -2.95
N GLY A 28 10.35 30.46 -3.46
CA GLY A 28 9.11 30.85 -2.78
C GLY A 28 8.11 29.68 -2.64
N THR A 29 7.98 28.86 -3.69
CA THR A 29 7.12 27.66 -3.65
C THR A 29 7.65 26.64 -2.64
N LEU A 30 8.96 26.44 -2.57
CA LEU A 30 9.59 25.51 -1.64
C LEU A 30 9.44 25.95 -0.18
N ALA A 31 9.59 27.26 0.09
CA ALA A 31 9.38 27.84 1.41
C ALA A 31 7.92 27.68 1.86
N MET A 32 6.96 27.90 0.95
CA MET A 32 5.53 27.75 1.25
C MET A 32 5.14 26.30 1.56
N VAL A 33 5.70 25.32 0.83
CA VAL A 33 5.50 23.89 1.11
C VAL A 33 6.10 23.50 2.47
N MET A 34 7.31 23.98 2.79
CA MET A 34 7.96 23.69 4.07
C MET A 34 7.22 24.31 5.26
N SER A 35 6.72 25.54 5.14
CA SER A 35 5.87 26.18 6.16
C SER A 35 4.54 25.45 6.34
N TRP A 36 3.94 24.92 5.27
CA TRP A 36 2.71 24.12 5.37
C TRP A 36 2.95 22.77 6.06
N VAL A 37 4.06 22.08 5.72
CA VAL A 37 4.47 20.83 6.39
C VAL A 37 4.72 21.08 7.88
N TRP A 38 5.33 22.20 8.24
CA TRP A 38 5.59 22.55 9.64
C TRP A 38 4.31 22.91 10.40
N ALA A 39 3.40 23.67 9.80
CA ALA A 39 2.10 24.02 10.40
C ALA A 39 1.14 22.82 10.53
N SER A 40 1.26 21.81 9.65
CA SER A 40 0.46 20.59 9.70
C SER A 40 0.87 19.61 10.81
N ARG A 41 2.06 19.79 11.39
CA ARG A 41 2.49 19.12 12.62
C ARG A 41 1.98 19.94 13.80
N GLY A 42 0.72 19.73 14.16
CA GLY A 42 0.13 20.32 15.37
C GLY A 42 0.99 20.06 16.62
N PRO A 43 0.86 20.88 17.67
CA PRO A 43 1.66 20.72 18.88
C PRO A 43 1.45 19.32 19.46
N THR A 44 2.57 18.63 19.76
CA THR A 44 2.55 17.37 20.49
C THR A 44 1.82 17.56 21.81
N PRO A 45 0.75 16.80 22.10
CA PRO A 45 0.07 16.91 23.37
C PRO A 45 1.04 16.50 24.51
N PRO A 46 0.94 17.13 25.69
CA PRO A 46 1.77 16.76 26.82
C PRO A 46 1.49 15.31 27.23
N VAL A 47 2.57 14.57 27.47
CA VAL A 47 2.54 13.20 27.99
C VAL A 47 1.82 13.20 29.35
N GLN A 48 0.59 12.66 29.39
CA GLN A 48 -0.07 12.35 30.65
C GLN A 48 0.66 11.17 31.31
N ARG A 49 1.31 11.42 32.44
CA ARG A 49 1.77 10.36 33.34
C ARG A 49 0.54 9.65 33.92
N PRO A 50 0.49 8.30 33.91
CA PRO A 50 -0.58 7.59 34.60
C PRO A 50 -0.46 7.83 36.11
N ALA A 51 -1.59 8.16 36.73
CA ALA A 51 -1.74 8.27 38.16
C ALA A 51 -1.45 6.91 38.83
N ALA A 52 -0.80 6.97 39.98
CA ALA A 52 -0.43 5.82 40.79
C ALA A 52 -1.65 4.97 41.18
N ALA A 53 -1.42 3.65 41.19
CA ALA A 53 -2.38 2.65 41.65
C ALA A 53 -2.82 2.91 43.09
N GLY A 54 -4.13 3.04 43.28
CA GLY A 54 -4.78 3.07 44.58
C GLY A 54 -6.26 2.75 44.43
N ASP A 55 -6.70 1.70 45.11
CA ASP A 55 -8.09 1.36 45.44
C ASP A 55 -9.05 0.94 44.31
N ILE A 56 -8.99 -0.35 43.95
CA ILE A 56 -10.14 -1.07 43.40
C ILE A 56 -10.34 -2.35 44.22
N ASP A 57 -10.92 -2.21 45.41
CA ASP A 57 -11.34 -3.38 46.22
C ASP A 57 -12.75 -3.23 46.83
N LYS A 58 -13.57 -2.31 46.29
CA LYS A 58 -14.95 -2.12 46.76
C LYS A 58 -15.92 -1.76 45.62
N ALA A 59 -16.16 -2.67 44.70
CA ALA A 59 -17.34 -2.58 43.82
C ALA A 59 -17.69 -3.92 43.13
N VAL A 60 -17.80 -5.02 43.89
CA VAL A 60 -18.51 -6.21 43.40
C VAL A 60 -19.47 -6.67 44.47
N LYS A 61 -20.70 -6.17 44.40
CA LYS A 61 -21.91 -6.83 44.91
C LYS A 61 -23.15 -6.10 44.39
N SER A 62 -23.89 -6.83 43.54
CA SER A 62 -25.36 -6.93 43.50
C SER A 62 -26.06 -6.64 42.15
N VAL A 63 -26.73 -7.71 41.69
CA VAL A 63 -27.98 -7.81 40.88
C VAL A 63 -27.86 -7.91 39.34
N PRO A 64 -28.56 -8.90 38.70
CA PRO A 64 -28.49 -9.24 37.27
C PRO A 64 -29.65 -8.62 36.44
N VAL A 65 -29.56 -8.63 35.10
CA VAL A 65 -30.66 -8.75 34.10
C VAL A 65 -30.07 -8.73 32.67
N ALA A 66 -30.70 -9.45 31.75
CA ALA A 66 -30.26 -9.77 30.39
C ALA A 66 -30.66 -8.75 29.29
N GLY A 67 -29.77 -8.60 28.29
CA GLY A 67 -29.99 -8.24 26.86
C GLY A 67 -30.20 -6.76 26.50
N PRO A 68 -30.07 -6.34 25.21
CA PRO A 68 -29.30 -6.82 24.07
C PRO A 68 -28.39 -5.73 23.44
N GLY A 69 -27.41 -6.12 22.60
CA GLY A 69 -26.73 -5.19 21.68
C GLY A 69 -25.35 -4.68 22.15
N VAL A 70 -24.31 -5.49 21.95
CA VAL A 70 -22.93 -4.99 21.89
C VAL A 70 -22.36 -5.36 20.53
N VAL A 71 -22.04 -4.32 19.77
CA VAL A 71 -21.30 -4.38 18.51
C VAL A 71 -19.95 -5.02 18.79
N ALA A 72 -19.69 -6.15 18.16
CA ALA A 72 -18.40 -6.83 18.23
C ALA A 72 -17.29 -5.96 17.63
N SER A 73 -16.20 -5.76 18.38
CA SER A 73 -14.93 -5.30 17.82
C SER A 73 -14.44 -6.26 16.74
N PRO A 74 -14.02 -5.77 15.56
CA PRO A 74 -13.34 -6.61 14.57
C PRO A 74 -11.90 -6.80 15.04
N GLY A 75 -11.58 -7.98 15.57
CA GLY A 75 -10.21 -8.30 16.00
C GLY A 75 -10.05 -9.54 16.88
N GLY A 76 -11.14 -10.10 17.40
CA GLY A 76 -11.14 -11.37 18.12
C GLY A 76 -11.54 -12.54 17.23
N GLY A 77 -10.78 -12.79 16.16
CA GLY A 77 -10.97 -14.00 15.37
C GLY A 77 -10.48 -15.20 16.17
N THR A 78 -11.38 -15.89 16.87
CA THR A 78 -11.16 -17.31 17.18
C THR A 78 -11.13 -18.02 15.83
N THR A 79 -9.94 -18.17 15.26
CA THR A 79 -9.72 -19.10 14.15
C THR A 79 -10.22 -20.46 14.62
N THR A 80 -11.38 -20.86 14.12
CA THR A 80 -11.79 -22.26 14.09
C THR A 80 -10.66 -23.00 13.37
N MET A 81 -9.78 -23.63 14.15
CA MET A 81 -8.73 -24.48 13.60
C MET A 81 -9.42 -25.56 12.79
N ASP A 82 -8.96 -25.75 11.55
CA ASP A 82 -9.31 -26.90 10.73
C ASP A 82 -9.11 -28.18 11.58
N PRO A 83 -10.12 -29.07 11.71
CA PRO A 83 -10.01 -30.31 12.47
C PRO A 83 -8.82 -31.19 12.04
N ARG A 84 -8.29 -31.03 10.83
CA ARG A 84 -7.07 -31.71 10.34
C ARG A 84 -5.77 -31.13 10.91
N MET A 85 -5.81 -29.97 11.55
CA MET A 85 -4.69 -29.40 12.32
C MET A 85 -4.64 -29.93 13.77
N GLN A 86 -5.39 -31.00 14.09
CA GLN A 86 -5.12 -31.86 15.25
C GLN A 86 -3.82 -32.66 15.04
N GLY A 87 -2.72 -31.94 14.83
CA GLY A 87 -1.36 -32.45 14.77
C GLY A 87 -0.61 -32.00 16.02
N ILE A 88 0.12 -32.94 16.63
CA ILE A 88 1.00 -32.83 17.80
C ILE A 88 0.94 -31.47 18.52
N GLY A 89 0.14 -31.40 19.58
CA GLY A 89 -0.07 -30.17 20.34
C GLY A 89 1.24 -29.63 20.93
N MET A 90 1.26 -28.35 21.32
CA MET A 90 2.44 -27.73 21.95
C MET A 90 2.93 -28.51 23.20
N TYR A 91 2.03 -29.21 23.89
CA TYR A 91 2.32 -30.05 25.05
C TYR A 91 3.02 -31.38 24.73
N GLU A 92 2.97 -31.81 23.47
CA GLU A 92 3.48 -33.11 23.01
C GLU A 92 4.84 -32.99 22.33
N ARG A 93 5.34 -31.76 22.14
CA ARG A 93 6.64 -31.47 21.51
C ARG A 93 7.62 -30.98 22.59
N PRO A 94 8.84 -31.57 22.72
CA PRO A 94 9.81 -31.15 23.73
C PRO A 94 10.09 -29.64 23.71
N GLY A 95 10.30 -29.06 22.53
CA GLY A 95 10.48 -27.62 22.36
C GLY A 95 9.23 -26.81 22.70
N GLY A 96 8.04 -27.33 22.40
CA GLY A 96 6.77 -26.72 22.77
C GLY A 96 6.55 -26.64 24.28
N VAL A 97 6.90 -27.69 25.02
CA VAL A 97 6.83 -27.72 26.50
C VAL A 97 7.79 -26.69 27.10
N LEU A 98 9.02 -26.60 26.60
CA LEU A 98 9.97 -25.57 27.00
C LEU A 98 9.44 -24.17 26.65
N GLY A 99 8.87 -23.98 25.46
CA GLY A 99 8.27 -22.71 25.03
C GLY A 99 7.16 -22.24 25.98
N LEU A 100 6.31 -23.15 26.46
CA LEU A 100 5.27 -22.84 27.45
C LEU A 100 5.86 -22.44 28.81
N ARG A 101 6.96 -23.07 29.24
CA ARG A 101 7.68 -22.68 30.46
C ARG A 101 8.26 -21.28 30.33
N ALA A 102 8.90 -20.96 29.21
CA ALA A 102 9.42 -19.63 28.94
C ALA A 102 8.32 -18.55 28.93
N ILE A 103 7.17 -18.84 28.32
CA ILE A 103 6.01 -17.93 28.33
C ILE A 103 5.52 -17.69 29.76
N LYS A 104 5.43 -18.73 30.60
CA LYS A 104 5.03 -18.60 32.01
C LYS A 104 6.03 -17.76 32.82
N ALA A 105 7.33 -17.98 32.62
CA ALA A 105 8.39 -17.19 33.25
C ALA A 105 8.27 -15.70 32.87
N ALA A 106 8.12 -15.40 31.57
CA ALA A 106 7.93 -14.03 31.09
C ALA A 106 6.66 -13.37 31.66
N GLN A 107 5.55 -14.11 31.75
CA GLN A 107 4.30 -13.64 32.35
C GLN A 107 4.42 -13.38 33.85
N ALA A 108 5.29 -14.11 34.55
CA ALA A 108 5.62 -13.87 35.95
C ALA A 108 6.59 -12.69 36.16
N GLY A 109 7.06 -12.06 35.07
CA GLY A 109 8.05 -10.99 35.11
C GLY A 109 9.50 -11.48 35.16
N ASP A 110 9.73 -12.79 35.12
CA ASP A 110 11.06 -13.40 35.06
C ASP A 110 11.54 -13.50 33.60
N GLU A 111 11.91 -12.34 33.05
CA GLU A 111 12.39 -12.22 31.67
C GLU A 111 13.76 -12.90 31.47
N GLU A 112 14.57 -13.06 32.52
CA GLU A 112 15.88 -13.71 32.42
C GLU A 112 15.73 -15.23 32.26
N ASP A 113 14.91 -15.87 33.09
CA ASP A 113 14.59 -17.29 32.95
C ASP A 113 13.92 -17.58 31.61
N ALA A 114 12.95 -16.75 31.19
CA ALA A 114 12.31 -16.88 29.88
C ALA A 114 13.32 -16.85 28.72
N ARG A 115 14.27 -15.91 28.73
CA ARG A 115 15.34 -15.82 27.72
C ARG A 115 16.31 -16.99 27.79
N SER A 116 16.61 -17.48 28.98
CA SER A 116 17.45 -18.66 29.15
C SER A 116 16.82 -19.87 28.47
N ILE A 117 15.53 -20.11 28.73
CA ILE A 117 14.78 -21.23 28.15
C ILE A 117 14.64 -21.07 26.63
N TRP A 118 14.33 -19.87 26.11
CA TRP A 118 14.27 -19.70 24.66
C TRP A 118 15.63 -19.94 23.99
N ARG A 119 16.74 -19.58 24.64
CA ARG A 119 18.09 -19.85 24.12
C ARG A 119 18.37 -21.35 24.06
N GLU A 120 18.02 -22.07 25.12
CA GLU A 120 18.08 -23.54 25.15
C GLU A 120 17.30 -24.14 23.97
N ILE A 121 16.08 -23.65 23.71
CA ILE A 121 15.29 -24.11 22.57
C ILE A 121 16.02 -23.85 21.25
N THR A 122 16.54 -22.64 21.01
CA THR A 122 17.21 -22.30 19.73
C THR A 122 18.46 -23.13 19.44
N GLU A 123 19.17 -23.55 20.49
CA GLU A 123 20.42 -24.33 20.42
C GLU A 123 20.18 -25.85 20.41
N SER A 124 18.97 -26.30 20.74
CA SER A 124 18.60 -27.72 20.81
C SER A 124 18.19 -28.30 19.44
N ASP A 125 18.17 -29.64 19.36
CA ASP A 125 17.72 -30.41 18.19
C ASP A 125 16.19 -30.67 18.20
N VAL A 126 15.42 -29.73 18.76
CA VAL A 126 13.95 -29.80 18.70
C VAL A 126 13.44 -29.36 17.33
N HIS A 127 12.18 -29.67 17.05
CA HIS A 127 11.55 -29.34 15.77
C HIS A 127 11.73 -27.86 15.38
N LEU A 128 12.01 -27.61 14.09
CA LEU A 128 12.28 -26.27 13.53
C LEU A 128 11.24 -25.21 13.94
N LEU A 129 9.96 -25.58 13.96
CA LEU A 129 8.86 -24.77 14.49
C LEU A 129 9.19 -24.14 15.87
N ASP A 130 9.64 -24.95 16.84
CA ASP A 130 9.90 -24.45 18.20
C ASP A 130 11.11 -23.53 18.24
N ARG A 131 12.15 -23.87 17.46
CA ARG A 131 13.36 -23.06 17.34
C ARG A 131 13.04 -21.68 16.76
N LEU A 132 12.26 -21.62 15.68
CA LEU A 132 11.83 -20.36 15.06
C LEU A 132 10.94 -19.54 16.01
N GLY A 133 10.01 -20.18 16.72
CA GLY A 133 9.18 -19.52 17.74
C GLY A 133 10.02 -18.93 18.89
N ALA A 134 11.07 -19.64 19.32
CA ALA A 134 12.00 -19.17 20.33
C ALA A 134 12.87 -18.00 19.85
N PHE A 135 13.39 -18.04 18.61
CA PHE A 135 14.10 -16.90 18.00
C PHE A 135 13.23 -15.64 17.96
N CYS A 136 12.00 -15.76 17.48
CA CYS A 136 11.04 -14.65 17.40
C CYS A 136 10.74 -14.08 18.81
N SER A 137 10.64 -14.92 19.84
CA SER A 137 10.41 -14.50 21.23
C SER A 137 11.64 -13.81 21.84
N LEU A 138 12.84 -14.37 21.64
CA LEU A 138 14.10 -13.75 22.05
C LEU A 138 14.31 -12.38 21.40
N ALA A 139 14.11 -12.29 20.08
CA ALA A 139 14.24 -11.04 19.35
C ALA A 139 13.25 -9.99 19.88
N SER A 140 12.00 -10.38 20.12
CA SER A 140 10.99 -9.47 20.68
C SER A 140 11.37 -8.97 22.08
N SER A 141 11.88 -9.84 22.94
CA SER A 141 12.34 -9.47 24.29
C SER A 141 13.57 -8.55 24.22
N LYS A 142 14.53 -8.80 23.32
CA LYS A 142 15.68 -7.89 23.09
C LYS A 142 15.27 -6.53 22.55
N ARG A 143 14.29 -6.48 21.65
CA ARG A 143 13.72 -5.22 21.16
C ARG A 143 13.07 -4.41 22.29
N LYS A 144 12.34 -5.08 23.19
CA LYS A 144 11.70 -4.44 24.36
C LYS A 144 12.73 -3.76 25.27
N ASP A 145 13.93 -4.32 25.38
CA ASP A 145 15.06 -3.72 26.11
C ASP A 145 15.78 -2.59 25.34
N GLY A 146 15.36 -2.28 24.11
CA GLY A 146 16.03 -1.31 23.23
C GLY A 146 17.21 -1.87 22.44
N HIS A 147 17.48 -3.17 22.48
CA HIS A 147 18.56 -3.83 21.74
C HIS A 147 18.10 -4.26 20.34
N THR A 148 17.65 -3.32 19.51
CA THR A 148 17.07 -3.59 18.17
C THR A 148 18.05 -4.26 17.20
N GLU A 149 19.34 -3.89 17.24
CA GLU A 149 20.36 -4.51 16.39
C GLU A 149 20.52 -6.00 16.73
N ARG A 150 20.66 -6.33 18.01
CA ARG A 150 20.76 -7.71 18.47
C ARG A 150 19.50 -8.51 18.20
N ALA A 151 18.33 -7.88 18.29
CA ALA A 151 17.06 -8.51 17.90
C ALA A 151 17.03 -8.83 16.39
N SER A 152 17.57 -7.93 15.56
CA SER A 152 17.65 -8.14 14.11
C SER A 152 18.62 -9.27 13.76
N ASP A 153 19.78 -9.36 14.42
CA ASP A 153 20.73 -10.47 14.25
C ASP A 153 20.10 -11.83 14.56
N LEU A 154 19.34 -11.93 15.65
CA LEU A 154 18.63 -13.15 16.02
C LEU A 154 17.62 -13.58 14.94
N LEU A 155 16.91 -12.63 14.33
CA LEU A 155 15.97 -12.97 13.26
C LEU A 155 16.69 -13.35 11.96
N ARG A 156 17.83 -12.74 11.63
CA ARG A 156 18.67 -13.17 10.50
C ARG A 156 19.14 -14.61 10.70
N GLU A 157 19.61 -14.92 11.91
CA GLU A 157 20.01 -16.28 12.29
C GLU A 157 18.84 -17.27 12.15
N ALA A 158 17.65 -16.90 12.62
CA ALA A 158 16.44 -17.71 12.48
C ALA A 158 16.11 -18.02 11.00
N LEU A 159 16.19 -17.01 10.13
CA LEU A 159 15.97 -17.20 8.70
C LEU A 159 17.06 -18.08 8.07
N GLU A 160 18.29 -18.02 8.56
CA GLU A 160 19.39 -18.86 8.08
C GLU A 160 19.32 -20.30 8.59
N VAL A 161 18.73 -20.53 9.76
CA VAL A 161 18.31 -21.85 10.21
C VAL A 161 17.21 -22.39 9.28
N PHE A 162 16.17 -21.60 9.00
CA PHE A 162 15.10 -22.02 8.09
C PHE A 162 15.63 -22.37 6.70
N ARG A 163 16.48 -21.54 6.09
CA ARG A 163 17.04 -21.81 4.74
C ARG A 163 17.86 -23.10 4.66
N ARG A 164 18.53 -23.51 5.74
CA ARG A 164 19.28 -24.78 5.79
C ARG A 164 18.38 -26.00 5.89
N GLU A 165 17.22 -25.85 6.54
CA GLU A 165 16.35 -26.97 6.90
C GLU A 165 15.10 -27.07 6.01
N VAL A 166 14.78 -26.03 5.24
CA VAL A 166 13.57 -25.96 4.39
C VAL A 166 13.48 -27.10 3.37
N GLY A 167 14.61 -27.62 2.88
CA GLY A 167 14.64 -28.76 1.95
C GLY A 167 14.12 -30.07 2.55
N GLY A 168 14.01 -30.16 3.88
CA GLY A 168 13.42 -31.30 4.59
C GLY A 168 11.94 -31.12 4.92
N LEU A 169 11.34 -29.97 4.63
CA LEU A 169 9.96 -29.66 4.98
C LEU A 169 8.98 -30.21 3.93
N SER A 170 7.87 -30.78 4.40
CA SER A 170 6.79 -31.27 3.55
C SER A 170 5.56 -30.36 3.63
N PRO A 171 4.97 -29.94 2.49
CA PRO A 171 3.70 -29.20 2.49
C PRO A 171 2.52 -30.04 3.01
N GLU A 172 2.65 -31.36 3.07
CA GLU A 172 1.62 -32.25 3.62
C GLU A 172 1.67 -32.35 5.14
N ASN A 173 2.81 -32.01 5.75
CA ASN A 173 2.99 -32.03 7.19
C ASN A 173 2.51 -30.70 7.81
N PRO A 174 1.50 -30.71 8.70
CA PRO A 174 1.02 -29.49 9.34
C PRO A 174 2.10 -28.74 10.13
N LEU A 175 3.02 -29.45 10.80
CA LEU A 175 4.08 -28.80 11.58
C LEU A 175 5.06 -28.02 10.71
N ASP A 176 5.33 -28.52 9.50
CA ASP A 176 6.24 -27.88 8.54
C ASP A 176 5.63 -26.61 7.95
N ARG A 177 4.32 -26.63 7.67
CA ARG A 177 3.58 -25.42 7.28
C ARG A 177 3.54 -24.38 8.38
N ILE A 178 3.42 -24.81 9.64
CA ILE A 178 3.47 -23.88 10.79
C ILE A 178 4.91 -23.37 10.97
N ALA A 179 5.94 -24.20 10.77
CA ALA A 179 7.34 -23.76 10.79
C ALA A 179 7.61 -22.69 9.72
N ALA A 180 7.13 -22.89 8.50
CA ALA A 180 7.21 -21.88 7.43
C ALA A 180 6.48 -20.57 7.82
N ARG A 181 5.33 -20.67 8.50
CA ARG A 181 4.62 -19.49 9.02
C ARG A 181 5.40 -18.77 10.12
N GLU A 182 6.07 -19.48 11.03
CA GLU A 182 6.94 -18.84 12.03
C GLU A 182 8.19 -18.22 11.39
N ALA A 183 8.76 -18.85 10.35
CA ALA A 183 9.83 -18.23 9.57
C ALA A 183 9.37 -16.94 8.89
N TRP A 184 8.18 -16.94 8.29
CA TRP A 184 7.55 -15.74 7.73
C TRP A 184 7.32 -14.66 8.79
N ARG A 185 6.87 -15.02 10.00
CA ARG A 185 6.73 -14.08 11.12
C ARG A 185 8.06 -13.48 11.54
N CYS A 186 9.13 -14.29 11.61
CA CYS A 186 10.47 -13.79 11.91
C CYS A 186 10.98 -12.86 10.80
N ALA A 187 10.69 -13.14 9.52
CA ALA A 187 10.99 -12.22 8.43
C ALA A 187 10.21 -10.90 8.53
N HIS A 188 8.92 -10.94 8.87
CA HIS A 188 8.10 -9.73 9.07
C HIS A 188 8.58 -8.88 10.25
N LEU A 189 8.99 -9.51 11.35
CA LEU A 189 9.59 -8.80 12.47
C LEU A 189 10.91 -8.11 12.05
N LEU A 190 11.70 -8.76 11.21
CA LEU A 190 12.93 -8.19 10.66
C LEU A 190 12.62 -7.00 9.76
N ASP A 191 11.63 -7.10 8.86
CA ASP A 191 11.18 -6.00 7.99
C ASP A 191 10.79 -4.74 8.78
N MET A 192 10.16 -4.93 9.94
CA MET A 192 9.75 -3.83 10.82
C MET A 192 10.93 -3.19 11.57
N MET A 193 11.96 -3.97 11.92
CA MET A 193 13.07 -3.51 12.75
C MET A 193 14.23 -2.94 11.94
N ASP A 194 14.53 -3.52 10.79
CA ASP A 194 15.71 -3.18 10.01
C ASP A 194 15.40 -3.05 8.52
N ARG A 195 15.14 -1.80 8.12
CA ARG A 195 14.90 -1.43 6.72
C ARG A 195 16.16 -1.50 5.84
N SER A 196 17.35 -1.74 6.42
CA SER A 196 18.61 -1.83 5.69
C SER A 196 18.88 -3.23 5.10
N VAL A 197 18.12 -4.25 5.51
CA VAL A 197 18.35 -5.68 5.16
C VAL A 197 18.02 -6.03 3.70
N GLY A 198 17.63 -5.05 2.89
CA GLY A 198 17.25 -5.24 1.50
C GLY A 198 15.73 -5.39 1.34
N PRO A 199 15.25 -5.60 0.10
CA PRO A 199 13.82 -5.60 -0.18
C PRO A 199 13.14 -6.84 0.42
N LEU A 200 12.26 -6.63 1.39
CA LEU A 200 11.14 -7.51 1.75
C LEU A 200 11.49 -9.00 2.03
N PRO A 201 12.39 -9.30 2.99
CA PRO A 201 12.64 -10.65 3.49
C PRO A 201 11.42 -11.57 3.59
N ALA A 202 10.27 -11.07 4.06
CA ALA A 202 9.07 -11.89 4.19
C ALA A 202 8.44 -12.30 2.85
N ALA A 203 8.38 -11.38 1.89
CA ALA A 203 7.82 -11.66 0.57
C ALA A 203 8.74 -12.61 -0.21
N ASP A 204 10.05 -12.37 -0.17
CA ASP A 204 11.04 -13.23 -0.83
C ASP A 204 11.02 -14.66 -0.26
N LEU A 205 10.86 -14.81 1.07
CA LEU A 205 10.73 -16.13 1.71
C LEU A 205 9.48 -16.88 1.22
N VAL A 206 8.33 -16.21 1.14
CA VAL A 206 7.08 -16.83 0.68
C VAL A 206 7.19 -17.27 -0.78
N LEU A 207 7.74 -16.43 -1.65
CA LEU A 207 7.87 -16.77 -3.07
C LEU A 207 8.90 -17.88 -3.32
N ALA A 208 9.98 -17.93 -2.54
CA ALA A 208 11.00 -18.98 -2.64
C ALA A 208 10.49 -20.37 -2.23
N HIS A 209 9.48 -20.42 -1.36
CA HIS A 209 8.96 -21.66 -0.77
C HIS A 209 7.43 -21.75 -0.88
N ARG A 210 6.89 -21.31 -2.02
CA ARG A 210 5.44 -21.13 -2.26
C ARG A 210 4.59 -22.36 -1.95
N GLU A 211 5.16 -23.56 -2.06
CA GLU A 211 4.52 -24.84 -1.73
C GLU A 211 4.13 -24.96 -0.25
N LEU A 212 4.83 -24.26 0.65
CA LEU A 212 4.56 -24.27 2.09
C LEU A 212 3.48 -23.24 2.50
N PHE A 213 3.11 -22.32 1.61
CA PHE A 213 2.21 -21.21 1.88
C PHE A 213 0.86 -21.36 1.18
N SER A 214 -0.16 -20.62 1.65
CA SER A 214 -1.45 -20.57 0.95
C SER A 214 -1.35 -19.70 -0.31
N SER A 215 -2.24 -19.94 -1.29
CA SER A 215 -2.34 -19.09 -2.48
C SER A 215 -2.53 -17.61 -2.15
N ALA A 216 -3.32 -17.30 -1.10
CA ALA A 216 -3.51 -15.94 -0.62
C ALA A 216 -2.21 -15.28 -0.15
N GLN A 217 -1.37 -16.02 0.60
CA GLN A 217 -0.07 -15.52 1.07
C GLN A 217 0.91 -15.34 -0.10
N VAL A 218 0.91 -16.25 -1.07
CA VAL A 218 1.74 -16.14 -2.28
C VAL A 218 1.31 -14.93 -3.11
N HIS A 219 0.00 -14.72 -3.29
CA HIS A 219 -0.54 -13.55 -3.96
C HIS A 219 -0.14 -12.25 -3.25
N GLU A 220 -0.29 -12.18 -1.93
CA GLU A 220 0.12 -11.03 -1.12
C GLU A 220 1.62 -10.74 -1.28
N ALA A 221 2.47 -11.76 -1.24
CA ALA A 221 3.92 -11.59 -1.44
C ALA A 221 4.26 -10.96 -2.79
N HIS A 222 3.60 -11.36 -3.88
CA HIS A 222 3.74 -10.70 -5.18
C HIS A 222 3.29 -9.23 -5.15
N MET A 223 2.15 -8.91 -4.49
CA MET A 223 1.67 -7.52 -4.37
C MET A 223 2.64 -6.63 -3.60
N VAL A 224 3.22 -7.15 -2.51
CA VAL A 224 4.22 -6.43 -1.72
C VAL A 224 5.48 -6.15 -2.56
N ARG A 225 5.98 -7.12 -3.33
CA ARG A 225 7.13 -6.90 -4.25
C ARG A 225 6.80 -5.90 -5.35
N ALA A 226 5.63 -6.02 -5.98
CA ALA A 226 5.19 -5.09 -7.01
C ALA A 226 5.16 -3.64 -6.49
N GLN A 227 4.68 -3.42 -5.27
CA GLN A 227 4.67 -2.10 -4.65
C GLN A 227 6.10 -1.57 -4.40
N GLU A 228 6.99 -2.39 -3.85
CA GLU A 228 8.38 -2.00 -3.59
C GLU A 228 9.15 -1.70 -4.88
N PHE A 229 8.96 -2.51 -5.92
CA PHE A 229 9.54 -2.26 -7.24
C PHE A 229 8.97 -0.99 -7.88
N GLY A 230 7.68 -0.71 -7.69
CA GLY A 230 7.04 0.53 -8.13
C GLY A 230 7.69 1.77 -7.49
N LEU A 231 7.94 1.72 -6.17
CA LEU A 231 8.64 2.79 -5.44
C LEU A 231 10.07 3.02 -5.93
N ARG A 232 10.73 1.98 -6.44
CA ARG A 232 12.09 2.03 -6.99
C ARG A 232 12.14 2.29 -8.50
N GLY A 233 11.00 2.50 -9.16
CA GLY A 233 10.93 2.73 -10.61
C GLY A 233 11.31 1.52 -11.46
N ARG A 234 11.18 0.31 -10.91
CA ARG A 234 11.51 -0.96 -11.57
C ARG A 234 10.31 -1.52 -12.35
N ASP A 235 9.90 -0.82 -13.40
CA ASP A 235 8.62 -1.05 -14.10
C ASP A 235 8.46 -2.48 -14.64
N ALA A 236 9.50 -3.04 -15.25
CA ALA A 236 9.46 -4.41 -15.78
C ALA A 236 9.20 -5.45 -14.68
N ASP A 237 9.78 -5.24 -13.50
CA ASP A 237 9.60 -6.14 -12.36
C ASP A 237 8.19 -5.99 -11.77
N VAL A 238 7.65 -4.78 -11.67
CA VAL A 238 6.25 -4.56 -11.25
C VAL A 238 5.28 -5.36 -12.13
N ILE A 239 5.48 -5.28 -13.45
CA ILE A 239 4.65 -5.99 -14.42
C ILE A 239 4.74 -7.51 -14.21
N ALA A 240 5.97 -8.03 -14.12
CA ALA A 240 6.19 -9.47 -13.94
C ALA A 240 5.56 -10.00 -12.64
N GLU A 241 5.68 -9.27 -11.53
CA GLU A 241 5.11 -9.68 -10.24
C GLU A 241 3.57 -9.71 -10.26
N VAL A 242 2.93 -8.67 -10.81
CA VAL A 242 1.46 -8.60 -10.87
C VAL A 242 0.88 -9.58 -11.89
N GLU A 243 1.58 -9.87 -12.99
CA GLU A 243 1.15 -10.90 -13.94
C GLU A 243 1.31 -12.31 -13.34
N ALA A 244 2.40 -12.58 -12.61
CA ALA A 244 2.61 -13.85 -11.93
C ALA A 244 1.55 -14.11 -10.84
N SER A 245 1.15 -13.08 -10.10
CA SER A 245 0.16 -13.21 -9.02
C SER A 245 -1.24 -13.61 -9.52
N ARG A 246 -1.57 -13.37 -10.79
CA ARG A 246 -2.89 -13.68 -11.37
C ARG A 246 -3.19 -15.18 -11.38
N ALA A 247 -2.17 -16.03 -11.44
CA ALA A 247 -2.34 -17.48 -11.43
C ALA A 247 -2.87 -18.01 -10.09
N VAL A 248 -2.72 -17.25 -9.01
CA VAL A 248 -3.06 -17.65 -7.64
C VAL A 248 -4.06 -16.69 -6.97
N GLU A 249 -4.50 -15.65 -7.68
CA GLU A 249 -5.45 -14.65 -7.21
C GLU A 249 -6.88 -15.23 -7.10
N THR A 250 -7.59 -14.90 -6.02
CA THR A 250 -9.02 -15.17 -5.87
C THR A 250 -9.82 -13.87 -5.74
N SER A 251 -11.15 -13.97 -5.78
CA SER A 251 -12.05 -12.80 -5.67
C SER A 251 -12.01 -12.14 -4.29
N LEU A 252 -11.52 -12.82 -3.25
CA LEU A 252 -11.39 -12.24 -1.91
C LEU A 252 -10.21 -11.27 -1.84
N GLU A 253 -9.06 -11.61 -2.42
CA GLU A 253 -7.85 -10.77 -2.36
C GLU A 253 -8.05 -9.44 -3.11
N ARG A 254 -8.86 -9.44 -4.18
CA ARG A 254 -9.22 -8.23 -4.95
C ARG A 254 -9.91 -7.15 -4.13
N ARG A 255 -10.41 -7.49 -2.94
CA ARG A 255 -11.10 -6.54 -2.05
C ARG A 255 -10.18 -5.77 -1.11
N THR A 256 -8.87 -6.02 -1.17
CA THR A 256 -7.91 -5.42 -0.25
C THR A 256 -7.33 -4.10 -0.79
N GLY A 257 -7.00 -3.16 0.11
CA GLY A 257 -6.31 -1.92 -0.27
C GLY A 257 -4.91 -2.15 -0.84
N MET A 258 -4.22 -3.21 -0.38
CA MET A 258 -2.92 -3.61 -0.93
C MET A 258 -3.02 -4.01 -2.40
N TRP A 259 -4.04 -4.79 -2.75
CA TRP A 259 -4.29 -5.16 -4.14
C TRP A 259 -4.52 -3.92 -5.01
N VAL A 260 -5.37 -2.98 -4.57
CA VAL A 260 -5.64 -1.73 -5.29
C VAL A 260 -4.38 -0.89 -5.49
N SER A 261 -3.54 -0.79 -4.46
CA SER A 261 -2.24 -0.12 -4.53
C SER A 261 -1.31 -0.77 -5.56
N ALA A 262 -1.20 -2.10 -5.56
CA ALA A 262 -0.40 -2.82 -6.54
C ALA A 262 -0.91 -2.65 -7.98
N GLN A 263 -2.23 -2.69 -8.21
CA GLN A 263 -2.81 -2.41 -9.53
C GLN A 263 -2.49 -0.99 -10.02
N THR A 264 -2.43 -0.03 -9.11
CA THR A 264 -2.03 1.35 -9.42
C THR A 264 -0.59 1.43 -9.93
N TRP A 265 0.34 0.72 -9.29
CA TRP A 265 1.73 0.63 -9.74
C TRP A 265 1.86 -0.09 -11.08
N TYR A 266 1.16 -1.21 -11.22
CA TYR A 266 1.11 -2.02 -12.44
C TYR A 266 0.69 -1.21 -13.67
N VAL A 267 -0.41 -0.46 -13.56
CA VAL A 267 -0.91 0.39 -14.65
C VAL A 267 0.08 1.50 -15.01
N GLY A 268 0.68 2.13 -13.99
CA GLY A 268 1.72 3.13 -14.22
C GLY A 268 2.94 2.56 -14.95
N ALA A 269 3.38 1.36 -14.56
CA ALA A 269 4.50 0.65 -15.17
C ALA A 269 4.19 0.25 -16.61
N MET A 270 2.99 -0.30 -16.89
CA MET A 270 2.56 -0.63 -18.25
C MET A 270 2.56 0.60 -19.18
N ILE A 271 2.04 1.73 -18.72
CA ILE A 271 2.02 2.97 -19.51
C ILE A 271 3.46 3.41 -19.85
N ARG A 272 4.36 3.42 -18.85
CA ARG A 272 5.78 3.80 -19.08
C ARG A 272 6.52 2.82 -19.97
N ALA A 273 6.13 1.54 -19.96
CA ALA A 273 6.63 0.52 -20.87
C ALA A 273 6.02 0.58 -22.29
N GLY A 274 5.16 1.56 -22.59
CA GLY A 274 4.51 1.70 -23.90
C GLY A 274 3.28 0.79 -24.09
N ARG A 275 2.84 0.06 -23.06
CA ARG A 275 1.66 -0.83 -23.06
C ARG A 275 0.39 -0.09 -22.64
N ALA A 276 0.20 1.15 -23.12
CA ALA A 276 -0.89 2.00 -22.68
C ALA A 276 -2.29 1.44 -23.05
N ALA A 277 -2.44 0.82 -24.22
CA ALA A 277 -3.69 0.19 -24.65
C ALA A 277 -4.09 -0.97 -23.73
N GLU A 278 -3.16 -1.88 -23.44
CA GLU A 278 -3.39 -2.99 -22.51
C GLU A 278 -3.70 -2.50 -21.09
N ALA A 279 -3.04 -1.42 -20.65
CA ALA A 279 -3.32 -0.79 -19.37
C ALA A 279 -4.74 -0.24 -19.29
N ALA A 280 -5.24 0.35 -20.39
CA ALA A 280 -6.60 0.85 -20.48
C ALA A 280 -7.61 -0.30 -20.43
N ASP A 281 -7.42 -1.35 -21.23
CA ASP A 281 -8.30 -2.53 -21.25
C ASP A 281 -8.37 -3.21 -19.88
N HIS A 282 -7.22 -3.37 -19.22
CA HIS A 282 -7.14 -3.90 -17.87
C HIS A 282 -7.97 -3.07 -16.89
N MET A 283 -7.82 -1.74 -16.89
CA MET A 283 -8.56 -0.87 -15.98
C MET A 283 -10.06 -0.83 -16.27
N VAL A 284 -10.45 -0.86 -17.55
CA VAL A 284 -11.87 -0.96 -17.94
C VAL A 284 -12.48 -2.25 -17.41
N GLY A 285 -11.76 -3.37 -17.50
CA GLY A 285 -12.19 -4.66 -16.96
C GLY A 285 -12.35 -4.67 -15.43
N LEU A 286 -11.46 -3.98 -14.71
CA LEU A 286 -11.51 -3.90 -13.24
C LEU A 286 -12.58 -2.93 -12.70
N TRP A 287 -12.98 -1.94 -13.49
CA TRP A 287 -13.81 -0.84 -13.00
C TRP A 287 -15.18 -1.25 -12.45
N PRO A 288 -15.96 -2.16 -13.08
CA PRO A 288 -17.21 -2.65 -12.51
C PRO A 288 -17.02 -3.30 -11.13
N GLU A 289 -15.94 -4.07 -10.95
CA GLU A 289 -15.61 -4.71 -9.68
C GLU A 289 -15.23 -3.67 -8.63
N ALA A 290 -14.42 -2.67 -8.99
CA ALA A 290 -14.04 -1.57 -8.10
C ALA A 290 -15.27 -0.85 -7.51
N LYS A 291 -16.27 -0.56 -8.35
CA LYS A 291 -17.53 0.05 -7.92
C LYS A 291 -18.32 -0.83 -6.94
N ALA A 292 -18.27 -2.15 -7.12
CA ALA A 292 -18.98 -3.09 -6.25
C ALA A 292 -18.30 -3.29 -4.89
N VAL A 293 -16.96 -3.19 -4.82
CA VAL A 293 -16.22 -3.39 -3.57
C VAL A 293 -16.37 -2.19 -2.64
N GLY A 294 -16.21 -0.98 -3.17
CA GLY A 294 -16.52 0.24 -2.42
C GLY A 294 -15.54 1.38 -2.62
N ARG A 295 -15.63 2.34 -1.69
CA ARG A 295 -15.04 3.68 -1.82
C ARG A 295 -13.55 3.70 -2.10
N GLU A 296 -12.76 2.90 -1.36
CA GLU A 296 -11.29 2.91 -1.48
C GLU A 296 -10.83 2.50 -2.89
N HIS A 297 -11.49 1.50 -3.46
CA HIS A 297 -11.27 1.05 -4.83
C HIS A 297 -11.67 2.10 -5.85
N VAL A 298 -12.85 2.71 -5.67
CA VAL A 298 -13.34 3.78 -6.55
C VAL A 298 -12.38 4.96 -6.60
N ASP A 299 -11.95 5.45 -5.43
CA ASP A 299 -11.04 6.60 -5.30
C ASP A 299 -9.68 6.33 -5.96
N THR A 300 -9.09 5.17 -5.67
CA THR A 300 -7.72 4.86 -6.11
C THR A 300 -7.68 4.41 -7.58
N LEU A 301 -8.58 3.50 -7.99
CA LEU A 301 -8.59 2.95 -9.35
C LEU A 301 -9.24 3.89 -10.35
N GLY A 302 -10.21 4.71 -9.94
CA GLY A 302 -10.93 5.61 -10.84
C GLY A 302 -10.02 6.61 -11.54
N VAL A 303 -9.10 7.23 -10.79
CA VAL A 303 -8.09 8.15 -11.37
C VAL A 303 -7.15 7.40 -12.32
N ARG A 304 -6.79 6.16 -11.99
CA ARG A 304 -5.89 5.34 -12.83
C ARG A 304 -6.55 4.89 -14.12
N LEU A 305 -7.85 4.58 -14.09
CA LEU A 305 -8.65 4.27 -15.27
C LEU A 305 -8.62 5.44 -16.27
N VAL A 306 -8.94 6.65 -15.80
CA VAL A 306 -8.94 7.85 -16.65
C VAL A 306 -7.54 8.09 -17.25
N ASN A 307 -6.49 7.98 -16.45
CA ASN A 307 -5.12 8.16 -16.92
C ASN A 307 -4.70 7.09 -17.95
N ALA A 308 -5.09 5.84 -17.75
CA ALA A 308 -4.79 4.75 -18.69
C ALA A 308 -5.50 4.96 -20.04
N LEU A 309 -6.79 5.28 -20.02
CA LEU A 309 -7.56 5.58 -21.24
C LEU A 309 -6.95 6.76 -22.01
N ARG A 310 -6.54 7.82 -21.32
CA ARG A 310 -5.87 8.98 -21.93
C ARG A 310 -4.49 8.67 -22.50
N ALA A 311 -3.74 7.78 -21.83
CA ALA A 311 -2.44 7.32 -22.32
C ALA A 311 -2.61 6.44 -23.58
N ALA A 312 -3.71 5.71 -23.67
CA ALA A 312 -4.09 4.92 -24.84
C ALA A 312 -4.75 5.74 -25.97
N HIS A 313 -4.82 7.07 -25.84
CA HIS A 313 -5.51 7.96 -26.79
C HIS A 313 -7.02 7.66 -26.97
N ARG A 314 -7.66 7.02 -25.98
CA ARG A 314 -9.10 6.74 -25.93
C ARG A 314 -9.84 7.87 -25.21
N HIS A 315 -9.83 9.05 -25.85
CA HIS A 315 -10.29 10.30 -25.22
C HIS A 315 -11.76 10.29 -24.83
N ASP A 316 -12.64 9.78 -25.69
CA ASP A 316 -14.09 9.74 -25.45
C ASP A 316 -14.41 8.86 -24.24
N GLU A 317 -13.82 7.68 -24.20
CA GLU A 317 -13.95 6.75 -23.08
C GLU A 317 -13.35 7.33 -21.80
N ALA A 318 -12.24 8.07 -21.88
CA ALA A 318 -11.67 8.73 -20.70
C ALA A 318 -12.61 9.79 -20.12
N ILE A 319 -13.35 10.51 -20.97
CA ILE A 319 -14.33 11.51 -20.53
C ILE A 319 -15.53 10.81 -19.87
N ASP A 320 -16.09 9.79 -20.52
CA ASP A 320 -17.19 9.01 -19.95
C ASP A 320 -16.77 8.35 -18.62
N ALA A 321 -15.57 7.76 -18.56
CA ALA A 321 -15.00 7.21 -17.34
C ALA A 321 -14.82 8.29 -16.26
N THR A 322 -14.39 9.50 -16.61
CA THR A 322 -14.25 10.58 -15.62
C THR A 322 -15.58 10.93 -14.97
N TRP A 323 -16.65 11.03 -15.77
CA TRP A 323 -17.99 11.29 -15.25
C TRP A 323 -18.54 10.14 -14.41
N ASP A 324 -18.32 8.89 -14.83
CA ASP A 324 -18.73 7.71 -14.06
C ASP A 324 -17.99 7.63 -12.70
N VAL A 325 -16.69 7.96 -12.67
CA VAL A 325 -15.90 8.04 -11.43
C VAL A 325 -16.44 9.15 -10.52
N ILE A 326 -16.72 10.34 -11.06
CA ILE A 326 -17.32 11.45 -10.28
C ILE A 326 -18.68 11.04 -9.71
N ALA A 327 -19.53 10.40 -10.50
CA ALA A 327 -20.84 9.93 -10.04
C ALA A 327 -20.71 8.91 -8.89
N ALA A 328 -19.76 7.98 -8.99
CA ALA A 328 -19.47 7.03 -7.92
C ALA A 328 -18.96 7.71 -6.64
N LEU A 329 -18.06 8.70 -6.78
CA LEU A 329 -17.56 9.50 -5.65
C LEU A 329 -18.68 10.31 -4.98
N ASP A 330 -19.56 10.93 -5.76
CA ASP A 330 -20.71 11.70 -5.26
C ASP A 330 -21.71 10.79 -4.51
N GLY A 331 -21.91 9.57 -5.03
CA GLY A 331 -22.65 8.52 -4.33
C GLY A 331 -22.09 8.26 -2.92
N HIS A 332 -20.78 8.09 -2.78
CA HIS A 332 -20.15 7.90 -1.47
C HIS A 332 -20.19 9.15 -0.58
N LEU A 333 -19.98 10.35 -1.15
CA LEU A 333 -20.02 11.61 -0.41
C LEU A 333 -21.39 11.87 0.23
N SER A 334 -22.46 11.43 -0.43
CA SER A 334 -23.85 11.56 0.05
C SER A 334 -24.21 10.69 1.26
N GLN A 335 -23.42 9.64 1.55
CA GLN A 335 -23.80 8.59 2.51
C GLN A 335 -23.77 9.01 4.00
N GLY A 336 -23.44 10.26 4.34
CA GLY A 336 -23.54 10.83 5.69
C GLY A 336 -22.64 10.22 6.78
N THR A 337 -22.06 9.04 6.56
CA THR A 337 -21.27 8.24 7.51
C THR A 337 -19.76 8.43 7.36
N LEU A 338 -19.32 9.30 6.46
CA LEU A 338 -17.91 9.55 6.21
C LEU A 338 -17.28 10.39 7.33
N SER A 339 -16.10 9.97 7.79
CA SER A 339 -15.23 10.85 8.58
C SER A 339 -14.76 12.05 7.75
N ASP A 340 -14.46 13.17 8.41
CA ASP A 340 -14.01 14.40 7.73
C ASP A 340 -12.71 14.22 6.95
N PHE A 341 -11.85 13.30 7.39
CA PHE A 341 -10.64 12.92 6.66
C PHE A 341 -11.00 12.26 5.32
N ASN A 342 -11.89 11.26 5.34
CA ASN A 342 -12.32 10.55 4.14
C ASN A 342 -13.11 11.45 3.18
N ARG A 343 -13.99 12.30 3.71
CA ARG A 343 -14.74 13.27 2.92
C ARG A 343 -13.81 14.21 2.14
N ARG A 344 -12.82 14.79 2.82
CA ARG A 344 -11.83 15.68 2.18
C ARG A 344 -11.02 14.97 1.10
N GLY A 345 -10.62 13.72 1.34
CA GLY A 345 -9.93 12.90 0.34
C GLY A 345 -10.74 12.74 -0.95
N LEU A 346 -12.00 12.30 -0.83
CA LEU A 346 -12.90 12.14 -1.98
C LEU A 346 -13.18 13.46 -2.69
N GLU A 347 -13.42 14.55 -1.96
CA GLU A 347 -13.62 15.88 -2.53
C GLU A 347 -12.39 16.36 -3.31
N GLN A 348 -11.18 16.06 -2.81
CA GLN A 348 -9.94 16.37 -3.49
C GLN A 348 -9.79 15.56 -4.78
N THR A 349 -10.05 14.25 -4.76
CA THR A 349 -10.01 13.41 -5.97
C THR A 349 -11.05 13.87 -6.99
N ARG A 350 -12.29 14.12 -6.55
CA ARG A 350 -13.36 14.67 -7.38
C ARG A 350 -12.96 15.99 -8.03
N ARG A 351 -12.40 16.93 -7.25
CA ARG A 351 -11.91 18.22 -7.77
C ARG A 351 -10.75 18.03 -8.74
N SER A 352 -9.85 17.10 -8.47
CA SER A 352 -8.73 16.77 -9.37
C SER A 352 -9.25 16.26 -10.72
N LEU A 353 -10.25 15.38 -10.73
CA LEU A 353 -10.89 14.87 -11.95
C LEU A 353 -11.61 15.97 -12.73
N LEU A 354 -12.34 16.85 -12.03
CA LEU A 354 -12.96 18.03 -12.65
C LEU A 354 -11.92 18.98 -13.25
N ASN A 355 -10.79 19.18 -12.56
CA ASN A 355 -9.68 19.97 -13.09
C ASN A 355 -9.02 19.28 -14.28
N ILE A 356 -8.96 17.95 -14.32
CA ILE A 356 -8.44 17.16 -15.44
C ILE A 356 -9.34 17.32 -16.69
N ILE A 357 -10.64 17.54 -16.51
CA ILE A 357 -11.57 17.94 -17.58
C ILE A 357 -11.36 19.42 -17.94
N SER A 358 -11.31 20.32 -16.95
CA SER A 358 -11.28 21.78 -17.17
C SER A 358 -9.93 22.31 -17.69
N ALA A 359 -8.81 21.81 -17.16
CA ALA A 359 -7.44 22.19 -17.55
C ALA A 359 -7.03 21.65 -18.93
N SER A 360 -7.85 20.81 -19.55
CA SER A 360 -7.65 20.41 -20.95
C SER A 360 -7.65 21.62 -21.91
N GLY A 361 -8.33 22.72 -21.54
CA GLY A 361 -8.29 23.99 -22.25
C GLY A 361 -7.02 24.84 -22.04
N THR A 362 -6.27 24.66 -20.94
CA THR A 362 -5.08 25.49 -20.64
C THR A 362 -3.75 24.75 -20.74
N HIS A 363 -3.73 23.41 -20.57
CA HIS A 363 -2.48 22.65 -20.40
C HIS A 363 -2.33 21.40 -21.30
N GLY A 364 -3.18 21.16 -22.32
CA GLY A 364 -2.72 20.22 -23.34
C GLY A 364 -3.66 19.63 -24.38
N ARG A 365 -4.99 19.64 -24.23
CA ARG A 365 -5.86 18.92 -25.18
C ARG A 365 -7.19 19.64 -25.37
N PRO A 366 -7.23 20.71 -26.19
CA PRO A 366 -8.48 21.40 -26.51
C PRO A 366 -9.56 20.47 -27.11
N VAL A 367 -9.16 19.30 -27.62
CA VAL A 367 -10.06 18.18 -27.99
C VAL A 367 -10.85 17.64 -26.78
N ASP A 368 -10.22 17.41 -25.62
CA ASP A 368 -10.92 16.89 -24.44
C ASP A 368 -11.93 17.93 -23.91
N ALA A 369 -11.58 19.23 -23.96
CA ALA A 369 -12.49 20.32 -23.62
C ALA A 369 -13.70 20.36 -24.55
N LEU A 370 -13.45 20.29 -25.87
CA LEU A 370 -14.49 20.26 -26.89
C LEU A 370 -15.45 19.08 -26.69
N MET A 371 -14.91 17.88 -26.44
CA MET A 371 -15.72 16.68 -26.22
C MET A 371 -16.55 16.77 -24.94
N ALA A 372 -15.98 17.30 -23.84
CA ALA A 372 -16.73 17.55 -22.61
C ALA A 372 -17.89 18.56 -22.83
N ILE A 373 -17.64 19.64 -23.57
CA ILE A 373 -18.67 20.64 -23.91
C ILE A 373 -19.80 20.01 -24.74
N ARG A 374 -19.45 19.23 -25.78
CA ARG A 374 -20.44 18.53 -26.62
C ARG A 374 -21.28 17.55 -25.80
N ARG A 375 -20.68 16.86 -24.84
CA ARG A 375 -21.39 15.95 -23.94
C ARG A 375 -22.38 16.71 -23.05
N LEU A 376 -21.97 17.85 -22.48
CA LEU A 376 -22.86 18.70 -21.69
C LEU A 376 -24.04 19.22 -22.51
N LYS A 377 -23.80 19.62 -23.77
CA LYS A 377 -24.87 20.00 -24.70
C LYS A 377 -25.83 18.84 -24.99
N ALA A 378 -25.30 17.62 -25.15
CA ALA A 378 -26.11 16.42 -25.41
C ALA A 378 -26.99 16.00 -24.22
N LEU A 379 -26.66 16.43 -22.99
CA LEU A 379 -27.50 16.18 -21.81
C LEU A 379 -28.77 17.05 -21.77
N GLY A 380 -28.93 18.00 -22.71
CA GLY A 380 -30.14 18.82 -22.80
C GLY A 380 -30.27 19.80 -21.64
N ILE A 381 -29.29 20.71 -21.50
CA ILE A 381 -29.37 21.77 -20.48
C ILE A 381 -30.45 22.77 -20.90
N ASP A 382 -31.52 22.85 -20.10
CA ASP A 382 -32.69 23.72 -20.36
C ASP A 382 -32.43 25.21 -20.13
N ASP A 383 -31.23 25.60 -19.68
CA ASP A 383 -30.83 27.00 -19.47
C ASP A 383 -30.20 27.61 -20.75
N PRO A 384 -30.86 28.58 -21.40
CA PRO A 384 -30.34 29.22 -22.62
C PRO A 384 -29.00 29.94 -22.41
N LEU A 385 -28.75 30.48 -21.20
CA LEU A 385 -27.51 31.18 -20.89
C LEU A 385 -26.34 30.21 -20.72
N ALA A 386 -26.62 29.04 -20.13
CA ALA A 386 -25.65 27.96 -20.04
C ALA A 386 -25.33 27.41 -21.44
N MET A 387 -26.34 27.26 -22.31
CA MET A 387 -26.14 26.81 -23.68
C MET A 387 -25.32 27.79 -24.53
N ASP A 388 -25.60 29.10 -24.49
CA ASP A 388 -24.77 30.13 -25.16
C ASP A 388 -23.33 30.13 -24.62
N SER A 389 -23.14 29.92 -23.31
CA SER A 389 -21.80 29.80 -22.72
C SER A 389 -21.05 28.57 -23.23
N LEU A 390 -21.73 27.43 -23.40
CA LEU A 390 -21.16 26.21 -23.95
C LEU A 390 -20.84 26.36 -25.45
N ASP A 391 -21.69 27.02 -26.22
CA ASP A 391 -21.44 27.29 -27.65
C ASP A 391 -20.17 28.13 -27.84
N ARG A 392 -20.02 29.20 -27.04
CA ARG A 392 -18.80 30.03 -27.06
C ARG A 392 -17.56 29.24 -26.62
N ALA A 393 -17.69 28.38 -25.62
CA ALA A 393 -16.60 27.54 -25.17
C ALA A 393 -16.18 26.51 -26.24
N GLU A 394 -17.15 25.92 -26.96
CA GLU A 394 -16.91 25.00 -28.07
C GLU A 394 -16.17 25.71 -29.21
N GLU A 395 -16.61 26.91 -29.59
CA GLU A 395 -15.95 27.71 -30.63
C GLU A 395 -14.49 28.04 -30.24
N LEU A 396 -14.25 28.45 -29.00
CA LEU A 396 -12.89 28.71 -28.50
C LEU A 396 -12.00 27.45 -28.53
N ALA A 397 -12.56 26.30 -28.17
CA ALA A 397 -11.85 25.02 -28.21
C ALA A 397 -11.49 24.61 -29.65
N ILE A 398 -12.42 24.74 -30.60
CA ILE A 398 -12.18 24.47 -32.03
C ILE A 398 -11.07 25.38 -32.58
N ARG A 399 -11.16 26.69 -32.33
CA ARG A 399 -10.13 27.64 -32.78
C ARG A 399 -8.74 27.34 -32.21
N GLU A 400 -8.67 26.88 -30.96
CA GLU A 400 -7.41 26.47 -30.34
C GLU A 400 -6.86 25.16 -30.94
N ILE A 401 -7.73 24.18 -31.28
CA ILE A 401 -7.32 22.98 -32.03
C ILE A 401 -6.74 23.38 -33.37
N GLU A 402 -7.48 24.16 -34.16
CA GLU A 402 -7.05 24.62 -35.48
C GLU A 402 -5.71 25.38 -35.44
N ARG A 403 -5.54 26.27 -34.44
CA ARG A 403 -4.28 27.00 -34.24
C ARG A 403 -3.10 26.06 -33.98
N ARG A 404 -3.31 25.00 -33.20
CA ARG A 404 -2.25 24.02 -32.90
C ARG A 404 -1.97 23.08 -34.07
N THR A 405 -2.99 22.72 -34.86
CA THR A 405 -2.84 21.87 -36.04
C THR A 405 -2.17 22.61 -37.20
N ASN A 406 -2.44 23.91 -37.35
CA ASN A 406 -1.88 24.74 -38.43
C ASN A 406 -0.50 25.36 -38.11
N GLY A 407 -0.03 25.26 -36.87
CA GLY A 407 1.27 25.77 -36.41
C GLY A 407 2.38 24.71 -36.35
N GLY A 408 2.21 23.57 -37.03
CA GLY A 408 3.17 22.46 -37.12
C GLY A 408 4.37 22.75 -38.00
#